data_AF-A0A6F8XXW8-F1
#
_entry.id   AF-A0A6F8XXW8-F1
#
_cell.length_a   1.000
_cell.length_b   1.000
_cell.length_c   1.000
_cell.angle_alpha   90.00
_cell.angle_beta   90.00
_cell.angle_gamma   90.00
#
_symmetry.space_group_name_H-M   'P 1'
#
loop_
_entity.id
_entity.type
_entity.pdbx_description
1 polymer ?
#
loop_
_entity_poly.entity_id
_entity_poly.type
_entity_poly.pdbx_seq_one_letter_code
_entity_poly.pdbx_strand_id
1 'polypeptide(L)' 'MAAEFPQLCEAETAVISRLIGSHVQRLATIAHGDGVCTTHIPAQPTTVRTE' A
#
# COMPACT_ATOMS: atom_id res chain seq x y z
N MET A 1 12.74 -12.20 -1.95
CA MET A 1 11.58 -11.66 -1.19
C MET A 1 10.37 -11.37 -2.08
N ALA A 2 10.31 -10.29 -2.86
CA ALA A 2 9.08 -9.94 -3.61
C ALA A 2 8.72 -10.94 -4.74
N ALA A 3 9.67 -11.30 -5.60
CA ALA A 3 9.42 -12.26 -6.70
C ALA A 3 9.30 -13.71 -6.20
N GLU A 4 10.00 -14.03 -5.13
CA GLU A 4 10.10 -15.37 -4.55
C GLU A 4 8.91 -15.70 -3.64
N PHE A 5 8.33 -14.68 -3.00
CA PHE A 5 7.20 -14.80 -2.08
C PHE A 5 6.16 -13.69 -2.34
N PRO A 6 5.48 -13.69 -3.50
CA PRO A 6 4.51 -12.64 -3.86
C PRO A 6 3.35 -12.52 -2.86
N GLN A 7 3.02 -13.60 -2.15
CA GLN A 7 1.97 -13.64 -1.14
C GLN A 7 2.30 -12.76 0.08
N LEU A 8 3.58 -12.57 0.42
CA LEU A 8 3.96 -11.62 1.47
C LEU A 8 3.61 -10.19 1.06
N CYS A 9 3.84 -9.82 -0.20
CA CYS A 9 3.48 -8.48 -0.69
C CYS A 9 1.96 -8.24 -0.65
N GLU A 10 1.15 -9.28 -0.90
CA GLU A 10 -0.31 -9.20 -0.74
C GLU A 10 -0.71 -9.05 0.73
N ALA A 11 -0.11 -9.82 1.63
CA ALA A 11 -0.35 -9.73 3.06
C ALA A 11 0.03 -8.34 3.62
N GLU A 12 1.19 -7.80 3.22
CA GLU A 12 1.62 -6.44 3.58
C GLU A 12 0.60 -5.40 3.13
N THR A 13 0.11 -5.50 1.89
CA THR A 13 -0.91 -4.61 1.35
C THR A 13 -2.20 -4.65 2.18
N ALA A 14 -2.66 -5.85 2.57
CA ALA A 14 -3.85 -6.03 3.39
C ALA A 14 -3.67 -5.42 4.80
N VAL A 15 -2.50 -5.61 5.41
CA VAL A 15 -2.20 -5.02 6.72
C VAL A 15 -2.16 -3.49 6.63
N ILE A 16 -1.50 -2.91 5.63
CA ILE A 16 -1.43 -1.46 5.43
C ILE A 16 -2.85 -0.89 5.24
N SER A 17 -3.65 -1.49 4.35
CA SER A 17 -5.05 -1.11 4.13
C SER A 17 -5.84 -1.06 5.44
N ARG A 18 -5.74 -2.11 6.25
CA ARG A 18 -6.42 -2.22 7.54
C ARG A 18 -5.95 -1.17 8.55
N LEU A 19 -4.64 -0.92 8.63
CA LEU A 19 -4.07 0.04 9.57
C LEU A 19 -4.42 1.48 9.22
N ILE A 20 -4.39 1.83 7.94
CA ILE A 20 -4.73 3.17 7.46
C ILE A 20 -6.25 3.39 7.40
N GLY A 21 -7.03 2.32 7.29
CA GLY A 21 -8.49 2.40 7.13
C GLY A 21 -8.91 3.00 5.80
N SER A 22 -8.04 2.92 4.79
CA SER A 22 -8.28 3.41 3.42
C SER A 22 -7.88 2.33 2.43
N HIS A 23 -8.55 2.30 1.28
CA HIS A 23 -8.12 1.44 0.19
C HIS A 23 -6.69 1.83 -0.22
N VAL A 24 -5.83 0.85 -0.46
CA VAL A 24 -4.47 1.06 -0.95
C VAL A 24 -4.25 0.29 -2.24
N GLN A 25 -3.49 0.87 -3.17
CA GLN A 25 -3.22 0.29 -4.48
C GLN A 25 -1.72 0.17 -4.71
N ARG A 26 -1.23 -1.03 -5.06
CA ARG A 26 0.16 -1.22 -5.52
C ARG A 26 0.26 -0.80 -6.99
N LEU A 27 1.12 0.17 -7.27
CA LEU A 27 1.34 0.73 -8.62
C LEU A 27 2.56 0.11 -9.31
N ALA A 28 3.61 -0.17 -8.54
CA ALA A 28 4.85 -0.79 -9.01
C ALA A 28 5.30 -1.82 -7.97
N THR A 29 5.89 -2.92 -8.42
CA THR A 29 6.34 -4.01 -7.55
C THR A 29 7.63 -4.64 -8.09
N ILE A 30 8.61 -4.83 -7.21
CA ILE A 30 9.86 -5.52 -7.56
C ILE A 30 9.58 -6.96 -8.05
N ALA A 31 8.49 -7.58 -7.60
CA ALA A 31 8.03 -8.88 -8.08
C ALA A 31 7.74 -8.93 -9.58
N HIS A 32 7.32 -7.81 -10.19
CA HIS A 32 7.07 -7.69 -11.63
C HIS A 32 8.26 -7.07 -12.39
N GLY A 33 9.42 -6.88 -11.73
CA GLY A 33 10.62 -6.34 -12.36
C GLY A 33 10.78 -4.82 -12.27
N ASP A 34 9.95 -4.14 -11.48
CA ASP A 34 10.15 -2.72 -11.16
C ASP A 34 11.37 -2.50 -10.25
N GLY A 35 11.99 -1.32 -10.31
CA GLY A 35 13.13 -0.97 -9.45
C GLY A 35 12.76 -0.70 -7.98
N VAL A 36 11.48 -0.45 -7.69
CA VAL A 36 10.96 -0.13 -6.36
C VAL A 36 9.49 -0.53 -6.24
N CYS A 37 9.05 -0.84 -5.01
CA CYS A 37 7.62 -1.02 -4.72
C CYS A 37 6.96 0.34 -4.43
N THR A 38 5.89 0.67 -5.14
CA THR A 38 5.12 1.91 -4.93
C THR A 38 3.68 1.59 -4.54
N THR A 39 3.23 2.13 -3.42
CA THR A 39 1.85 2.00 -2.93
C THR A 39 1.18 3.36 -2.88
N HIS A 40 0.05 3.51 -3.56
CA HIS A 40 -0.81 4.68 -3.48
C HIS A 40 -1.79 4.55 -2.31
N ILE A 41 -1.79 5.57 -1.46
CA ILE A 41 -2.70 5.70 -0.32
C ILE A 41 -3.51 6.99 -0.54
N PRO A 42 -4.83 6.89 -0.75
CA PRO A 42 -5.70 8.06 -0.86
C PRO A 42 -5.66 8.86 0.43
N ALA A 43 -5.39 10.16 0.34
CA ALA A 43 -5.56 11.06 1.46
C ALA A 43 -7.04 11.08 1.85
N GLN A 44 -7.34 10.76 3.11
CA GLN A 44 -8.66 11.06 3.64
C GLN A 44 -8.77 12.58 3.78
N PRO A 45 -9.93 13.19 3.48
CA PRO A 45 -10.13 14.61 3.73
C PRO A 45 -9.98 14.85 5.24
N THR A 46 -8.83 15.38 5.65
CA THR A 46 -8.60 15.80 7.03
C THR A 46 -9.59 16.92 7.33
N THR A 47 -10.65 16.59 8.06
CA THR A 47 -11.51 17.61 8.66
C THR A 47 -10.70 18.24 9.79
N VAL A 48 -10.05 19.36 9.48
CA VAL A 48 -9.47 20.22 10.51
C VAL A 48 -10.63 20.69 11.37
N ARG A 49 -10.76 20.16 12.58
CA ARG A 49 -11.67 20.73 13.58
C ARG A 49 -11.07 22.07 13.99
N THR A 50 -11.57 23.15 13.40
CA THR A 50 -11.31 24.50 13.89
C THR A 50 -12.15 24.68 15.14
N GLU A 51 -11.47 24.68 16.29
CA GLU A 51 -12.01 25.09 17.59
C GLU A 51 -11.71 26.57 17.86
#